data_AF-A0A4R7S3G6-F1
#
_entry.id   AF-A0A4R7S3G6-F1
#
_cell.length_a   1.000
_cell.length_b   1.000
_cell.length_c   1.000
_cell.angle_alpha   90.00
_cell.angle_beta   90.00
_cell.angle_gamma   90.00
#
_symmetry.space_group_name_H-M   'P 1'
#
loop_
_entity.id
_entity.type
_entity.pdbx_description
1 polymer ?
#
loop_
_entity_poly.entity_id
_entity_poly.type
_entity_poly.pdbx_seq_one_letter_code
_entity_poly.pdbx_strand_id
1 'polypeptide(L)' 'MIFSANPPIDLPIEKLTAAQKWELFQFLWQDVVEDHENDIAPPSWHEPILRQRLEKIESGKAVWQDLDQAFDDLRNELK' A
#
# COMPACT_ATOMS: atom_id res chain seq x y z
N MET A 1 18.71 -17.31 4.42
CA MET A 1 17.72 -18.26 3.87
C MET A 1 16.63 -17.42 3.21
N ILE A 2 16.19 -17.55 1.95
CA ILE A 2 16.49 -18.48 0.84
C ILE A 2 16.21 -17.76 -0.52
N PHE A 3 16.88 -16.66 -0.86
CA PHE A 3 16.75 -16.10 -2.23
C PHE A 3 17.46 -16.95 -3.30
N SER A 4 18.24 -17.95 -2.90
CA SER A 4 18.94 -18.87 -3.81
C SER A 4 18.05 -19.99 -4.38
N ALA A 5 16.82 -20.17 -3.87
CA ALA A 5 15.90 -21.22 -4.34
C ALA A 5 14.89 -20.74 -5.40
N ASN A 6 14.73 -19.42 -5.58
CA ASN A 6 13.88 -18.86 -6.61
C ASN A 6 14.70 -17.86 -7.44
N PRO A 7 15.13 -18.21 -8.67
CA PRO A 7 15.91 -17.29 -9.49
C PRO A 7 15.07 -16.03 -9.74
N PRO A 8 15.71 -14.85 -9.81
CA PRO A 8 15.01 -13.61 -10.12
C PRO A 8 14.26 -13.76 -11.45
N ILE A 9 12.94 -13.54 -11.40
CA ILE A 9 12.09 -13.51 -12.60
C ILE A 9 12.15 -12.09 -13.16
N ASP A 10 12.72 -11.93 -14.35
CA ASP A 10 12.66 -10.66 -15.06
C ASP A 10 11.24 -10.43 -15.59
N LEU A 11 10.47 -9.64 -14.85
CA LEU A 11 9.15 -9.19 -15.28
C LEU A 11 9.29 -7.79 -15.89
N PRO A 12 9.18 -7.62 -17.23
CA PRO A 12 9.36 -6.32 -17.86
C PRO A 12 8.12 -5.46 -17.63
N ILE A 13 7.99 -4.89 -16.42
CA ILE A 13 6.84 -4.08 -15.97
C ILE A 13 6.50 -2.98 -16.99
N GLU A 14 7.51 -2.36 -17.60
CA GLU A 14 7.31 -1.30 -18.59
C GLU A 14 6.60 -1.74 -19.88
N LYS A 15 6.57 -3.04 -20.17
CA LYS A 15 5.86 -3.60 -21.32
C LYS A 15 4.40 -3.96 -21.00
N LEU A 16 4.00 -3.90 -19.73
CA LEU A 16 2.64 -4.20 -19.30
C LEU A 16 1.71 -3.00 -19.56
N THR A 17 0.50 -3.29 -20.03
CA THR A 17 -0.57 -2.29 -20.08
C THR A 17 -0.99 -1.88 -18.65
N ALA A 18 -1.70 -0.75 -18.52
CA ALA A 18 -2.20 -0.32 -17.22
C ALA A 18 -3.09 -1.39 -16.53
N ALA A 19 -3.93 -2.09 -17.31
CA ALA A 19 -4.76 -3.18 -16.80
C ALA A 19 -3.92 -4.35 -16.29
N GLN A 20 -2.90 -4.76 -17.05
CA GLN A 20 -1.99 -5.84 -16.64
C GLN A 20 -1.16 -5.48 -15.40
N LYS A 21 -0.72 -4.21 -15.30
CA LYS A 21 -0.05 -3.71 -14.09
C LYS A 21 -0.97 -3.78 -12.87
N TRP A 22 -2.26 -3.46 -13.06
CA TRP A 22 -3.25 -3.53 -12.00
C TRP A 22 -3.52 -4.98 -11.56
N GLU A 23 -3.72 -5.91 -12.50
CA GLU A 23 -3.89 -7.33 -12.19
C GLU A 23 -2.68 -7.90 -11.43
N LEU A 24 -1.46 -7.57 -11.87
CA LEU A 24 -0.24 -7.96 -11.18
C LEU A 24 -0.19 -7.40 -9.74
N PHE A 25 -0.54 -6.12 -9.57
CA PHE A 25 -0.58 -5.51 -8.24
C PHE A 25 -1.59 -6.20 -7.33
N GLN A 26 -2.78 -6.53 -7.83
CA GLN A 26 -3.81 -7.25 -7.06
C GLN A 26 -3.34 -8.66 -6.67
N PHE A 27 -2.72 -9.38 -7.60
CA PHE A 27 -2.18 -10.71 -7.32
C PHE A 27 -1.11 -10.66 -6.21
N LEU A 28 -0.15 -9.72 -6.32
CA LEU A 28 0.89 -9.55 -5.30
C LEU A 28 0.30 -9.08 -3.97
N TRP A 29 -0.71 -8.22 -3.99
CA TRP A 29 -1.38 -7.77 -2.79
C TRP A 29 -2.03 -8.95 -2.05
N GLN A 30 -2.77 -9.80 -2.76
CA GLN A 30 -3.40 -10.98 -2.17
C GLN A 30 -2.37 -11.93 -1.55
N ASP A 31 -1.30 -12.26 -2.28
CA ASP A 31 -0.25 -13.15 -1.78
C ASP A 31 0.43 -12.59 -0.52
N VAL A 32 0.78 -11.30 -0.52
CA VAL A 32 1.55 -10.67 0.56
C VAL A 32 0.69 -10.33 1.76
N VAL A 33 -0.51 -9.78 1.54
CA VAL A 33 -1.34 -9.18 2.59
C VAL A 33 -2.39 -10.15 3.10
N GLU A 34 -2.91 -11.06 2.28
CA GLU A 34 -3.93 -12.02 2.70
C GLU A 34 -3.29 -13.36 3.07
N ASP A 35 -2.49 -13.93 2.16
CA ASP A 35 -1.99 -15.30 2.34
C ASP A 35 -0.78 -15.39 3.29
N HIS A 36 0.02 -14.33 3.39
CA HIS A 36 1.24 -14.27 4.21
C HIS A 36 1.23 -13.15 5.27
N GLU A 37 0.05 -12.72 5.72
CA GLU A 37 -0.11 -11.61 6.68
C GLU A 37 0.74 -11.78 7.96
N ASN A 38 0.93 -13.03 8.40
CA ASN A 38 1.62 -13.37 9.64
C ASN A 38 3.14 -13.49 9.46
N ASP A 39 3.61 -13.57 8.22
CA ASP A 39 5.03 -13.71 7.89
C ASP A 39 5.71 -12.35 7.68
N ILE A 40 4.93 -11.27 7.55
CA ILE A 40 5.41 -9.93 7.26
C ILE A 40 5.15 -9.02 8.45
N ALA A 41 6.21 -8.72 9.19
CA ALA A 41 6.12 -7.75 10.27
C ALA A 41 5.84 -6.35 9.69
N PRO A 42 4.80 -5.64 10.17
CA PRO A 42 4.53 -4.28 9.74
C PRO A 42 5.71 -3.37 10.11
N PRO A 43 5.96 -2.29 9.35
CA PRO A 43 7.02 -1.36 9.68
C PRO A 43 6.84 -0.75 11.07
N SER A 44 7.94 -0.48 11.78
CA SER A 44 7.91 0.04 13.15
C SER A 44 7.18 1.39 13.30
N TRP A 45 7.06 2.15 12.21
CA TRP A 45 6.30 3.41 12.19
C TRP A 45 4.79 3.22 12.07
N HIS A 46 4.31 2.02 11.68
CA HIS A 46 2.91 1.79 11.30
C HIS A 46 1.94 1.91 12.48
N GLU A 47 2.22 1.23 13.58
CA GLU A 47 1.36 1.23 14.77
C GLU A 47 1.16 2.65 15.36
N PRO A 48 2.22 3.46 15.58
CA PRO A 48 2.05 4.83 16.07
C PRO A 48 1.13 5.70 15.20
N ILE A 49 1.22 5.56 13.87
CA ILE A 49 0.37 6.32 12.94
C ILE A 49 -1.08 5.86 13.04
N LEU A 50 -1.35 4.56 13.08
CA LEU A 50 -2.71 4.04 13.21
C LEU A 50 -3.35 4.48 14.53
N ARG A 51 -2.60 4.41 15.64
CA ARG A 51 -3.06 4.87 16.95
C ARG A 51 -3.43 6.36 16.93
N GLN A 52 -2.56 7.20 16.39
CA GLN A 52 -2.82 8.63 16.25
C GLN A 52 -4.08 8.91 15.40
N ARG A 53 -4.30 8.15 14.33
CA ARG A 53 -5.48 8.28 13.48
C ARG A 53 -6.76 7.85 14.20
N LEU A 54 -6.71 6.75 14.95
CA LEU A 54 -7.84 6.27 15.74
C LEU A 54 -8.24 7.28 16.83
N GLU A 55 -7.26 7.83 17.56
CA GLU A 55 -7.50 8.86 18.57
C GLU A 55 -8.19 10.12 17.98
N LYS A 56 -7.82 10.52 16.75
CA LYS A 56 -8.49 11.64 16.06
C LYS A 56 -9.95 11.32 15.75
N ILE A 57 -10.25 10.09 15.34
CA ILE A 57 -11.63 9.65 15.07
C ILE A 57 -12.44 9.65 16.36
N GLU A 58 -11.94 9.00 17.41
CA GLU A 58 -12.62 8.86 18.70
C GLU A 58 -12.84 10.22 19.40
N SER A 59 -11.90 11.15 19.27
CA SER A 59 -12.03 12.50 19.82
C SER A 59 -12.88 13.45 18.97
N GLY A 60 -13.42 13.00 17.84
CA GLY A 60 -14.21 13.83 16.91
C GLY A 60 -13.39 14.89 16.16
N LYS A 61 -12.06 14.77 16.17
CA LYS A 61 -11.12 15.68 15.47
C LYS A 61 -10.78 15.21 14.06
N ALA A 62 -11.23 14.02 13.66
CA ALA A 62 -11.05 13.52 12.30
C ALA A 62 -11.89 14.36 11.33
N VAL A 63 -11.27 14.73 10.21
CA VAL A 63 -11.95 15.35 9.07
C VAL A 63 -12.03 14.31 7.97
N TRP A 64 -13.24 14.11 7.45
CA TRP A 64 -13.48 13.24 6.31
C TRP A 64 -13.47 14.10 5.06
N GLN A 65 -12.72 13.64 4.06
CA GLN A 65 -12.55 14.34 2.80
C GLN A 65 -12.94 13.39 1.67
N ASP A 66 -13.53 13.97 0.63
CA ASP A 66 -13.77 13.26 -0.61
C ASP A 66 -12.44 12.82 -1.25
N LEU A 67 -12.42 11.62 -1.82
CA LEU A 67 -11.19 11.02 -2.34
C LEU A 67 -10.63 11.80 -3.54
N ASP A 68 -11.51 12.30 -4.42
CA ASP A 68 -11.07 13.07 -5.58
C ASP A 68 -10.45 14.40 -5.12
N GLN A 69 -11.08 15.05 -4.13
CA GLN A 69 -10.51 16.27 -3.52
C GLN A 69 -9.15 16.00 -2.86
N ALA A 70 -8.99 14.87 -2.16
CA ALA A 70 -7.70 14.52 -1.54
C ALA A 70 -6.59 14.32 -2.59
N PHE A 71 -6.91 13.72 -3.74
CA PHE A 71 -5.96 13.59 -4.84
C PHE A 71 -5.58 14.94 -5.45
N ASP A 72 -6.54 15.86 -5.59
CA ASP A 72 -6.28 17.20 -6.10
C ASP A 72 -5.39 18.03 -5.17
N ASP A 73 -5.64 17.97 -3.86
CA ASP A 73 -4.80 18.64 -2.85
C ASP A 73 -3.37 18.12 -2.89
N LEU A 74 -3.19 16.80 -2.92
CA LEU A 74 -1.87 16.16 -3.01
C LEU A 74 -1.11 16.59 -4.29
N ARG A 75 -1.80 16.64 -5.44
CA ARG A 75 -1.20 17.12 -6.70
C ARG A 75 -0.77 18.58 -6.61
N ASN A 76 -1.46 19.41 -5.83
CA ASN A 76 -1.10 20.81 -5.65
C ASN A 76 0.06 20.99 -4.67
N GLU A 77 0.18 20.14 -3.64
CA GLU A 77 1.31 20.15 -2.69
C GLU A 77 2.62 19.65 -3.30
N LEU A 78 2.55 18.74 -4.27
CA LEU A 78 3.72 18.13 -4.93
C LEU A 78 4.21 18.90 -6.19
N LYS A 79 3.61 20.05 -6.51
CA LYS A 79 4.07 20.96 -7.58
C LYS A 79 5.13 21.93 -7.07
#